data_AF-A0A4R6PUA9-F1
#
_entry.id   AF-A0A4R6PUA9-F1
#
_cell.length_a   1.000
_cell.length_b   1.000
_cell.length_c   1.000
_cell.angle_alpha   90.00
_cell.angle_beta   90.00
_cell.angle_gamma   90.00
#
_symmetry.space_group_name_H-M   'P 1'
#
loop_
_entity.id
_entity.type
_entity.pdbx_description
1 polymer ?
#
loop_
_entity_poly.entity_id
_entity_poly.type
_entity_poly.pdbx_seq_one_letter_code
_entity_poly.pdbx_strand_id
1 'polypeptide(L)' 'MAAWTDTVPTLLPRAHVVSMVDPTTASLFQVPWEVLDREVGLRAVPGLFPPRFLVEHHPDQATLARLRAAGRWGTG' A
#
# COMPACT_ATOMS: atom_id res chain seq x y z
N MET A 1 11.27 2.57 0.91
CA MET A 1 9.86 2.99 0.74
C MET A 1 9.42 2.57 -0.65
N ALA A 2 8.17 2.15 -0.82
CA ALA A 2 7.58 1.86 -2.12
C ALA A 2 6.30 2.71 -2.28
N ALA A 3 5.82 2.90 -3.51
CA ALA A 3 4.59 3.64 -3.78
C ALA A 3 3.56 2.72 -4.44
N TRP A 4 2.32 2.74 -3.92
CA TRP A 4 1.17 2.10 -4.56
C TRP A 4 0.44 3.12 -5.41
N THR A 5 0.76 3.14 -6.70
CA THR A 5 0.07 3.96 -7.70
C THR A 5 -1.33 3.41 -7.95
N ASP A 6 -2.36 4.19 -7.68
CA ASP A 6 -3.73 3.79 -7.99
C ASP A 6 -3.94 3.73 -9.51
N THR A 7 -4.67 2.74 -9.99
CA THR A 7 -5.04 2.49 -11.41
C THR A 7 -3.93 1.96 -12.34
N VAL A 8 -2.71 1.74 -11.83
CA VAL A 8 -1.61 1.19 -12.63
C VAL A 8 -1.12 -0.11 -12.02
N PRO A 9 -1.19 -1.26 -12.73
CA PRO A 9 -0.61 -2.51 -12.28
C PRO A 9 0.87 -2.33 -11.90
N THR A 10 1.19 -2.60 -10.64
CA THR A 10 2.49 -2.34 -10.05
C THR A 10 2.94 -3.56 -9.25
N LEU A 11 4.20 -3.96 -9.43
CA LEU A 11 4.85 -4.98 -8.63
C LEU A 11 5.55 -4.34 -7.43
N LEU A 12 4.87 -4.28 -6.28
CA LEU A 12 5.45 -3.74 -5.06
C LEU A 12 6.58 -4.64 -4.56
N PRO A 13 7.76 -4.08 -4.22
CA PRO A 13 8.74 -4.77 -3.39
C PRO A 13 8.28 -4.77 -1.92
N ARG A 14 8.69 -5.78 -1.14
CA ARG A 14 8.63 -5.64 0.32
C ARG A 14 9.47 -4.44 0.76
N ALA A 15 8.91 -3.59 1.61
CA ALA A 15 9.53 -2.36 2.08
C ALA A 15 9.18 -2.12 3.56
N HIS A 16 9.83 -1.14 4.21
CA HIS A 16 9.43 -0.73 5.57
C HIS A 16 8.06 -0.05 5.60
N VAL A 17 7.77 0.77 4.59
CA VAL A 17 6.50 1.48 4.42
C VAL A 17 6.12 1.56 2.94
N VAL A 18 4.82 1.63 2.69
CA VAL A 18 4.21 1.90 1.38
C VAL A 18 3.50 3.25 1.44
N SER A 19 3.81 4.13 0.50
CA SER A 19 3.12 5.40 0.30
C SER A 19 1.87 5.18 -0.55
N MET A 20 0.76 5.73 -0.11
CA MET A 20 -0.54 5.69 -0.77
C MET A 20 -1.11 7.10 -0.87
N VAL A 21 -1.99 7.32 -1.85
CA VAL A 21 -2.75 8.56 -2.03
C VAL A 21 -4.16 8.34 -1.48
N ASP A 22 -4.67 9.27 -0.68
CA ASP A 22 -6.10 9.30 -0.33
C ASP A 22 -6.89 9.83 -1.53
N PRO A 23 -7.79 9.03 -2.16
CA PRO A 23 -8.50 9.45 -3.36
C PRO A 23 -9.52 10.57 -3.10
N THR A 24 -9.89 10.83 -1.83
CA THR A 24 -10.84 11.88 -1.45
C THR A 24 -10.14 13.21 -1.19
N THR A 25 -8.94 13.19 -0.59
CA THR A 25 -8.21 14.41 -0.21
C THR A 25 -6.99 14.70 -1.08
N ALA A 26 -6.64 13.78 -1.98
CA ALA A 26 -5.39 13.77 -2.76
C ALA A 26 -4.11 13.85 -1.90
N SER A 27 -4.20 13.56 -0.60
CA SER A 27 -3.07 13.62 0.33
C SER A 27 -2.28 12.31 0.33
N LEU A 28 -0.97 12.39 0.56
CA LEU A 28 -0.13 11.21 0.76
C LEU A 28 -0.15 10.75 2.21
N PHE A 29 -0.21 9.44 2.41
CA PHE A 29 -0.01 8.81 3.71
C PHE A 29 0.86 7.56 3.59
N GLN A 30 1.51 7.18 4.68
CA GLN A 30 2.43 6.04 4.72
C GLN A 30 1.90 4.95 5.63
N VAL A 31 1.91 3.72 5.12
CA VAL A 31 1.46 2.53 5.83
C VAL A 31 2.65 1.60 6.06
N PRO A 32 2.92 1.16 7.31
CA PRO A 32 3.85 0.07 7.57
C PRO A 32 3.47 -1.19 6.79
N TRP A 33 4.46 -1.90 6.25
CA TRP A 33 4.20 -3.09 5.43
C TRP A 33 3.38 -4.14 6.15
N GLU A 34 3.68 -4.39 7.42
CA GLU A 34 3.01 -5.40 8.24
C GLU A 34 1.52 -5.10 8.41
N VAL A 35 1.16 -3.81 8.49
CA VAL A 35 -0.24 -3.37 8.54
C VAL A 35 -0.89 -3.57 7.17
N LEU A 36 -0.23 -3.14 6.10
CA LEU A 36 -0.75 -3.28 4.74
C LEU A 36 -1.03 -4.75 4.41
N ASP A 37 -0.07 -5.63 4.69
CA ASP A 37 -0.17 -7.06 4.44
C ASP A 37 -1.31 -7.71 5.24
N ARG A 38 -1.46 -7.33 6.52
CA ARG A 38 -2.55 -7.82 7.38
C ARG A 38 -3.94 -7.40 6.87
N GLU A 39 -4.11 -6.14 6.49
CA GLU A 39 -5.42 -5.60 6.11
C GLU A 39 -5.84 -5.97 4.68
N VAL A 40 -4.87 -6.17 3.77
CA VAL A 40 -5.12 -6.42 2.35
C VAL A 40 -4.91 -7.89 1.97
N GLY A 41 -4.04 -8.61 2.68
CA GLY A 41 -3.66 -9.98 2.34
C GLY A 41 -2.84 -10.06 1.05
N LEU A 42 -1.70 -9.36 1.00
CA LEU A 42 -0.90 -9.25 -0.22
C LEU A 42 -0.35 -10.61 -0.63
N ARG A 43 -0.51 -10.96 -1.92
CA ARG A 43 -0.02 -12.22 -2.46
C ARG A 43 1.24 -11.99 -3.28
N ALA A 44 2.31 -12.69 -2.92
CA ALA A 44 3.53 -12.70 -3.71
C ALA A 44 3.24 -13.38 -5.06
N VAL A 45 3.77 -12.79 -6.13
CA VAL A 45 3.75 -13.38 -7.47
C VAL A 45 4.73 -14.55 -7.50
N PRO A 46 4.28 -15.77 -7.85
CA PRO A 46 5.15 -16.94 -7.94
C PRO A 46 6.29 -16.74 -8.94
N GLY A 47 7.47 -17.27 -8.62
CA GLY A 47 8.63 -17.24 -9.52
C GLY A 47 9.42 -15.93 -9.56
N LEU A 48 9.03 -14.90 -8.80
CA LEU A 48 9.80 -13.65 -8.68
C LEU A 48 10.63 -13.62 -7.39
N PHE A 49 11.94 -13.37 -7.55
CA PHE A 49 12.89 -13.19 -6.45
C PHE A 49 13.73 -11.91 -6.64
N PRO A 50 13.80 -11.01 -5.64
CA PRO A 50 13.08 -11.05 -4.35
C PRO A 50 11.55 -10.93 -4.54
N PRO A 51 10.73 -11.29 -3.53
CA PRO A 51 9.28 -11.29 -3.64
C PRO A 51 8.72 -9.95 -4.15
N ARG A 52 7.69 -10.07 -5.00
CA ARG A 52 6.92 -8.95 -5.56
C ARG A 52 5.44 -9.21 -5.40
N PHE A 53 4.69 -8.16 -5.13
CA PHE A 53 3.26 -8.22 -4.83
C PHE A 53 2.52 -7.38 -5.86
N LEU A 54 1.67 -8.01 -6.68
CA LEU A 54 0.92 -7.30 -7.70
C LEU A 54 -0.22 -6.53 -7.04
N VAL A 55 -0.28 -5.23 -7.32
CA VAL A 55 -1.37 -4.33 -6.93
C VAL A 55 -1.76 -3.46 -8.12
N GLU A 56 -3.00 -2.95 -8.15
CA GLU A 56 -3.47 -2.10 -9.24
C GLU A 56 -4.37 -0.98 -8.71
N HIS A 57 -5.49 -1.35 -8.12
CA HIS A 57 -6.40 -0.41 -7.48
C HIS A 57 -6.19 -0.38 -5.98
N HIS A 58 -6.33 0.79 -5.36
CA HIS A 58 -6.38 0.85 -3.91
C HIS A 58 -7.50 -0.02 -3.33
N PRO A 59 -7.35 -0.51 -2.09
CA PRO A 59 -8.42 -1.22 -1.40
C PRO A 59 -9.69 -0.38 -1.28
N ASP A 60 -10.80 -1.04 -0.91
CA ASP A 60 -12.06 -0.34 -0.66
C ASP A 60 -11.94 0.75 0.42
N GLN A 61 -12.91 1.67 0.45
CA GLN A 61 -12.89 2.82 1.37
C GLN A 61 -12.79 2.41 2.85
N ALA A 62 -13.41 1.30 3.24
CA ALA A 62 -13.37 0.82 4.61
C ALA A 62 -11.96 0.35 4.99
N THR A 63 -11.28 -0.34 4.08
CA THR A 63 -9.90 -0.79 4.23
C THR A 63 -8.94 0.39 4.20
N LEU A 64 -9.11 1.33 3.25
CA LEU A 64 -8.36 2.58 3.24
C LEU A 64 -8.53 3.40 4.54
N ALA A 65 -9.72 3.41 5.15
CA ALA A 65 -9.92 4.06 6.44
C ALA A 65 -9.11 3.39 7.57
N ARG A 66 -9.08 2.05 7.61
CA ARG A 66 -8.24 1.29 8.56
C ARG A 66 -6.75 1.54 8.33
N LEU A 67 -6.32 1.54 7.07
CA LEU A 67 -4.94 1.81 6.69
C LEU A 67 -4.50 3.23 7.07
N ARG A 68 -5.37 4.24 6.89
CA ARG A 68 -5.09 5.62 7.31
C ARG A 68 -5.01 5.77 8.82
N ALA A 69 -5.91 5.12 9.57
CA ALA A 69 -5.89 5.14 11.03
C ALA A 69 -4.63 4.48 11.62
N ALA A 70 -4.08 3.48 10.94
CA ALA A 70 -2.85 2.79 11.34
C ALA A 70 -1.57 3.42 10.74
N GLY A 71 -1.73 4.26 9.71
CA GLY A 71 -0.65 4.95 9.02
C GLY A 71 -0.01 6.01 9.90
N ARG A 72 1.25 6.32 9.61
CA ARG A 72 1.93 7.47 10.21
C ARG A 72 1.83 8.63 9.22
N TRP A 73 1.28 9.74 9.67
CA TRP A 73 1.32 10.99 8.90
C TRP A 73 2.79 11.36 8.67
N GLY A 74 3.16 11.60 7.42
CA GLY A 74 4.32 12.43 7.15
C GLY A 74 3.94 13.84 7.54
N THR A 75 4.39 14.31 8.71
CA THR A 75 4.35 15.73 9.03
C THR A 75 5.28 16.43 8.04
N GLY A 76 4.69 17.02 7.01
CA GLY A 76 5.26 18.15 6.28
C GLY A 76 4.66 19.43 6.82
#